data_AF-A0A0R1T5C1-F1
#
_entry.id   AF-A0A0R1T5C1-F1
#
_cell.length_a   1.000
_cell.length_b   1.000
_cell.length_c   1.000
_cell.angle_alpha   90.00
_cell.angle_beta   90.00
_cell.angle_gamma   90.00
#
_symmetry.space_group_name_H-M   'P 1'
#
loop_
_entity.id
_entity.type
_entity.pdbx_description
1 polymer ?
#
loop_
_entity_poly.entity_id
_entity_poly.type
_entity_poly.pdbx_seq_one_letter_code
_entity_poly.pdbx_strand_id
1 'polypeptide(L)'
;MAYEIKLLIDGEKKTYVRNEPPMLIDMTNAMKYQAHQIKMYNKKDGLTDKDLDQQQKDFAMIASSFWHKQFSEKAFIAGADQESMDVLYKVIGDSLGTSDDEEQSADKSDDGKADRESARTN
;
A
#
# COMPACT_ATOMS: atom_id res chain seq x y z
N MET A 1 -0.63 13.69 -2.90
CA MET A 1 -1.35 12.56 -3.51
C MET A 1 -2.69 12.44 -2.81
N ALA A 2 -3.79 12.22 -3.55
CA ALA A 2 -5.11 12.03 -2.95
C ALA A 2 -5.53 10.56 -3.10
N TYR A 3 -5.95 9.94 -2.01
CA TYR A 3 -6.48 8.58 -1.97
C TYR A 3 -8.01 8.65 -1.97
N GLU A 4 -8.61 8.30 -3.11
CA GLU A 4 -10.06 8.27 -3.30
C GLU A 4 -10.57 6.83 -3.37
N ILE A 5 -11.55 6.49 -2.55
CA ILE A 5 -12.25 5.20 -2.59
C ILE A 5 -13.76 5.40 -2.71
N LYS A 6 -14.41 4.55 -3.52
CA LYS A 6 -15.85 4.61 -3.78
C LYS A 6 -16.51 3.34 -3.27
N LEU A 7 -17.43 3.44 -2.32
CA LEU A 7 -18.14 2.28 -1.76
C LEU A 7 -19.63 2.36 -2.05
N LEU A 8 -20.24 1.22 -2.36
CA LEU A 8 -21.70 1.10 -2.44
C LEU A 8 -22.28 0.96 -1.03
N ILE A 9 -22.93 2.02 -0.52
CA ILE A 9 -23.50 2.05 0.82
C ILE A 9 -24.97 2.46 0.70
N ASP A 10 -25.86 1.61 1.20
CA ASP A 10 -27.31 1.79 1.14
C ASP A 10 -27.85 1.98 -0.29
N GLY A 11 -27.19 1.35 -1.27
CA GLY A 11 -27.56 1.43 -2.69
C GLY A 11 -27.01 2.64 -3.43
N GLU A 12 -26.24 3.51 -2.77
CA GLU A 12 -25.60 4.67 -3.38
C GLU A 12 -24.07 4.55 -3.38
N LYS A 13 -23.40 4.91 -4.48
CA LYS A 13 -21.93 5.01 -4.50
C LYS A 13 -21.50 6.29 -3.76
N LYS A 14 -20.82 6.12 -2.62
CA LYS A 14 -20.26 7.20 -1.80
C LYS A 14 -18.75 7.27 -1.98
N THR A 15 -18.23 8.48 -2.18
CA THR A 15 -16.80 8.74 -2.35
C THR A 15 -16.18 9.22 -1.02
N TYR A 16 -15.05 8.63 -0.66
CA TYR A 16 -14.26 8.96 0.52
C TYR A 16 -12.85 9.36 0.09
N VAL A 17 -12.32 10.43 0.68
CA VAL A 17 -11.04 11.02 0.25
C VAL A 17 -10.14 11.26 1.46
N ARG A 18 -8.88 10.85 1.33
CA ARG A 18 -7.78 11.21 2.23
C ARG A 18 -6.67 11.89 1.43
N ASN A 19 -6.19 13.03 1.92
CA ASN A 19 -5.14 13.83 1.25
C ASN A 19 -3.77 13.74 1.95
N GLU A 20 -3.72 13.06 3.10
CA GLU A 20 -2.51 12.88 3.90
C GLU A 20 -1.77 11.62 3.44
N PRO A 21 -0.42 11.62 3.45
CA PRO A 21 0.36 10.43 3.17
C PRO A 21 0.08 9.32 4.21
N PRO A 22 0.40 8.06 3.92
CA PRO A 22 0.38 6.99 4.92
C PRO A 22 1.20 7.35 6.16
N MET A 23 0.63 7.11 7.33
CA MET A 23 1.25 7.38 8.63
C MET A 23 1.74 6.06 9.25
N LEU A 24 2.49 6.14 10.37
CA LEU A 24 3.03 4.97 11.05
C LEU A 24 1.98 3.88 11.36
N ILE A 25 0.75 4.28 11.67
CA ILE A 25 -0.35 3.33 11.90
C ILE A 25 -0.71 2.54 10.64
N ASP A 26 -0.71 3.20 9.48
CA ASP A 26 -1.02 2.59 8.18
C ASP A 26 0.08 1.60 7.79
N MET A 27 1.35 2.02 7.94
CA MET A 27 2.53 1.18 7.74
C MET A 27 2.47 -0.07 8.64
N THR A 28 2.14 0.13 9.93
CA THR A 28 2.03 -0.98 10.90
C THR A 28 0.92 -1.96 10.53
N ASN A 29 -0.24 -1.46 10.09
CA ASN A 29 -1.34 -2.31 9.67
C ASN A 29 -1.02 -3.06 8.38
N ALA A 30 -0.37 -2.42 7.41
CA ALA A 30 0.12 -3.07 6.20
C ALA A 30 1.16 -4.17 6.50
N MET A 31 2.10 -3.92 7.41
CA MET A 31 3.07 -4.94 7.85
C MET A 31 2.40 -6.13 8.53
N LYS A 32 1.39 -5.90 9.37
CA LYS A 32 0.60 -6.99 9.99
C LYS A 32 -0.10 -7.84 8.93
N TYR A 33 -0.74 -7.18 7.95
CA TYR A 33 -1.36 -7.86 6.82
C TYR A 33 -0.34 -8.70 6.04
N GLN A 34 0.82 -8.15 5.69
CA GLN A 34 1.87 -8.90 4.99
C GLN A 34 2.35 -10.11 5.81
N ALA A 35 2.53 -9.95 7.12
CA ALA A 35 2.92 -11.05 8.01
C ALA A 35 1.84 -12.15 8.07
N HIS A 36 0.54 -11.78 8.07
CA HIS A 36 -0.56 -12.73 8.00
C HIS A 36 -0.58 -13.47 6.65
N GLN A 37 -0.40 -12.78 5.53
CA GLN A 37 -0.32 -13.38 4.20
C GLN A 37 0.84 -14.39 4.10
N ILE A 38 2.04 -14.02 4.58
CA ILE A 38 3.19 -14.93 4.61
C ILE A 38 2.88 -16.18 5.43
N LYS A 39 2.27 -16.04 6.61
CA LYS A 39 1.89 -17.19 7.44
C LYS A 39 0.85 -18.07 6.74
N MET A 40 -0.15 -17.45 6.10
CA MET A 40 -1.22 -18.13 5.40
C MET A 40 -0.69 -18.96 4.22
N TYR A 41 0.11 -18.37 3.33
CA TYR A 41 0.63 -19.06 2.15
C TYR A 41 1.72 -20.09 2.45
N ASN A 42 2.38 -20.00 3.61
CA ASN A 42 3.37 -20.99 4.04
C ASN A 42 2.77 -22.18 4.82
N LYS A 43 1.45 -22.26 4.97
CA LYS A 43 0.81 -23.42 5.60
C LYS A 43 0.95 -24.67 4.74
N LYS A 44 1.38 -25.77 5.37
CA LYS A 44 1.53 -27.07 4.71
C LYS A 44 0.19 -27.69 4.31
N ASP A 45 -0.84 -27.48 5.12
CA ASP A 45 -2.17 -28.06 4.94
C ASP A 45 -3.06 -27.27 3.97
N GLY A 46 -2.51 -26.23 3.33
CA GLY A 46 -3.23 -25.33 2.43
C GLY A 46 -3.98 -24.20 3.14
N LEU A 47 -4.68 -23.38 2.34
CA LEU A 47 -5.53 -22.31 2.83
C LEU A 47 -6.85 -22.86 3.38
N THR A 48 -7.30 -22.29 4.50
CA THR A 48 -8.60 -22.60 5.10
C THR A 48 -9.55 -21.43 4.96
N ASP A 49 -10.87 -21.66 5.05
CA ASP A 49 -11.88 -20.59 5.05
C ASP A 49 -11.61 -19.56 6.16
N LYS A 50 -11.11 -20.00 7.32
CA LYS A 50 -10.73 -19.10 8.41
C LYS A 50 -9.59 -18.14 8.04
N ASP A 51 -8.69 -18.57 7.16
CA ASP A 51 -7.60 -17.73 6.68
C ASP A 51 -8.13 -16.66 5.71
N LEU A 52 -9.05 -17.05 4.83
CA LEU A 52 -9.73 -16.13 3.93
C LEU A 52 -10.59 -15.12 4.70
N ASP A 53 -11.30 -15.57 5.73
CA ASP A 53 -12.07 -14.71 6.64
C ASP A 53 -11.17 -13.72 7.38
N GLN A 54 -9.98 -14.17 7.82
CA GLN A 54 -9.01 -13.29 8.46
C GLN A 54 -8.45 -12.27 7.48
N GLN A 55 -8.15 -12.67 6.25
CA GLN A 55 -7.70 -11.76 5.21
C GLN A 55 -8.77 -10.71 4.87
N GLN A 56 -10.04 -11.09 4.77
CA GLN A 56 -11.14 -10.13 4.57
C GLN A 56 -11.21 -9.11 5.72
N LYS A 57 -11.05 -9.55 6.97
CA LYS A 57 -11.02 -8.66 8.14
C LYS A 57 -9.82 -7.71 8.10
N ASP A 58 -8.64 -8.20 7.73
CA ASP A 58 -7.44 -7.38 7.63
C ASP A 58 -7.63 -6.26 6.59
N PHE A 59 -8.20 -6.57 5.42
CA PHE A 59 -8.54 -5.56 4.40
C PHE A 59 -9.53 -4.52 4.92
N ALA A 60 -10.62 -4.96 5.55
CA ALA A 60 -11.64 -4.07 6.06
C ALA A 60 -11.10 -3.14 7.16
N MET A 61 -10.28 -3.67 8.06
CA MET A 61 -9.60 -2.92 9.12
C MET A 61 -8.65 -1.88 8.51
N ILE A 62 -7.81 -2.26 7.53
CA ILE A 62 -6.90 -1.33 6.87
C ILE A 62 -7.68 -0.21 6.20
N ALA A 63 -8.70 -0.53 5.40
CA ALA A 63 -9.50 0.48 4.71
C ALA A 63 -10.19 1.44 5.68
N SER A 64 -10.93 0.91 6.66
CA SER A 64 -11.62 1.73 7.67
C SER A 64 -10.65 2.64 8.44
N SER A 65 -9.49 2.10 8.85
CA SER A 65 -8.47 2.87 9.55
C SER A 65 -7.82 3.93 8.68
N PHE A 66 -7.49 3.60 7.42
CA PHE A 66 -6.76 4.48 6.52
C PHE A 66 -7.59 5.73 6.16
N TRP A 67 -8.89 5.59 5.93
CA TRP A 67 -9.79 6.73 5.71
C TRP A 67 -10.38 7.28 7.02
N HIS A 68 -9.62 7.24 8.12
CA HIS A 68 -9.98 7.86 9.41
C HIS A 68 -11.39 7.50 9.92
N LYS A 69 -11.83 6.26 9.67
CA LYS A 69 -13.15 5.73 10.06
C LYS A 69 -14.35 6.47 9.44
N GLN A 70 -14.18 7.09 8.27
CA GLN A 70 -15.29 7.69 7.51
C GLN A 70 -16.36 6.66 7.07
N PHE A 71 -15.99 5.38 7.03
CA PHE A 71 -16.88 4.24 6.87
C PHE A 71 -16.47 3.12 7.84
N SER A 72 -17.39 2.20 8.11
CA SER A 72 -17.12 1.04 8.97
C SER A 72 -16.50 -0.12 8.17
N GLU A 73 -15.82 -1.04 8.87
CA GLU A 73 -15.32 -2.30 8.28
C GLU A 73 -16.45 -3.09 7.62
N LYS A 74 -17.63 -3.15 8.24
CA LYS A 74 -18.82 -3.82 7.68
C LYS A 74 -19.28 -3.15 6.39
N ALA A 75 -19.27 -1.81 6.34
CA ALA A 75 -19.62 -1.07 5.14
C ALA A 75 -18.61 -1.31 4.01
N PHE A 76 -17.32 -1.43 4.34
CA PHE A 76 -16.29 -1.81 3.37
C PHE A 76 -16.55 -3.22 2.81
N ILE A 77 -16.75 -4.22 3.67
CA ILE A 77 -17.01 -5.61 3.24
C ILE A 77 -18.23 -5.72 2.33
N ALA A 78 -19.30 -4.98 2.64
CA ALA A 78 -20.54 -5.03 1.86
C ALA A 78 -20.52 -4.17 0.60
N GLY A 79 -19.68 -3.13 0.56
CA GLY A 79 -19.74 -2.07 -0.44
C GLY A 79 -18.54 -1.94 -1.36
N ALA A 80 -17.43 -2.62 -1.07
CA ALA A 80 -16.23 -2.61 -1.90
C ALA A 80 -16.42 -3.49 -3.14
N ASP A 81 -16.11 -2.92 -4.31
CA ASP A 81 -16.00 -3.60 -5.59
C ASP A 81 -14.52 -3.76 -6.00
N GLN A 82 -14.28 -4.24 -7.23
CA GLN A 82 -12.93 -4.44 -7.73
C GLN A 82 -12.11 -3.12 -7.76
N GLU A 83 -12.70 -2.02 -8.20
CA GLU A 83 -12.04 -0.70 -8.21
C GLU A 83 -11.64 -0.27 -6.80
N SER A 84 -12.51 -0.51 -5.81
CA SER A 84 -12.22 -0.24 -4.40
C SER A 84 -11.02 -1.04 -3.88
N MET A 85 -10.91 -2.30 -4.33
CA MET A 85 -9.81 -3.18 -3.96
C MET A 85 -8.49 -2.75 -4.62
N ASP A 86 -8.50 -2.31 -5.88
CA ASP A 86 -7.31 -1.78 -6.56
C ASP A 86 -6.74 -0.57 -5.79
N VAL A 87 -7.61 0.33 -5.33
CA VAL A 87 -7.22 1.46 -4.47
C VAL A 87 -6.64 0.96 -3.14
N LEU A 88 -7.27 -0.03 -2.50
CA LEU A 88 -6.76 -0.58 -1.24
C LEU A 88 -5.38 -1.23 -1.42
N TYR A 89 -5.16 -1.97 -2.51
CA TYR A 89 -3.85 -2.55 -2.80
C TYR A 89 -2.78 -1.48 -3.01
N LYS A 90 -3.12 -0.39 -3.73
CA LYS A 90 -2.23 0.76 -3.85
C LYS A 90 -1.91 1.36 -2.48
N VAL A 91 -2.91 1.57 -1.63
CA VAL A 91 -2.69 2.11 -0.27
C VAL A 91 -1.78 1.21 0.56
N ILE A 92 -1.95 -0.11 0.49
CA ILE A 92 -1.09 -1.08 1.17
C ILE A 92 0.34 -0.99 0.62
N GLY A 93 0.49 -0.92 -0.70
CA GLY A 93 1.80 -0.79 -1.35
C GLY A 93 2.52 0.50 -0.97
N ASP A 94 1.85 1.65 -1.09
CA ASP A 94 2.37 2.95 -0.68
C ASP A 94 2.74 2.97 0.82
N SER A 95 1.97 2.28 1.67
CA SER A 95 2.26 2.14 3.11
C SER A 95 3.47 1.24 3.40
N LEU A 96 3.85 0.34 2.49
CA LEU A 96 5.02 -0.52 2.60
C LEU A 96 6.24 0.02 1.83
N GLY A 97 6.10 1.14 1.14
CA GLY A 97 7.15 1.68 0.26
C GLY A 97 7.34 0.86 -1.01
N THR A 98 6.32 0.11 -1.44
CA THR A 98 6.31 -0.64 -2.71
C THR A 98 5.46 0.07 -3.76
N SER A 99 5.41 1.41 -3.73
CA SER A 99 4.73 2.18 -4.74
C SER A 99 5.32 1.86 -6.12
N ASP A 100 4.46 1.65 -7.12
CA ASP A 100 4.87 1.66 -8.52
C ASP A 100 5.34 3.09 -8.83
N ASP A 101 6.62 3.34 -8.61
CA ASP A 101 7.29 4.56 -9.06
C ASP A 101 7.37 4.51 -10.59
N GLU A 102 6.28 4.85 -11.27
CA GLU A 102 6.37 5.37 -12.63
C GLU A 102 6.93 6.80 -12.55
N GLU A 103 8.26 6.93 -12.53
CA GLU A 103 9.11 8.07 -12.97
C GLU A 103 10.54 7.86 -12.42
N GLN A 104 11.66 7.98 -13.12
CA GLN A 104 12.05 8.23 -14.50
C GLN A 104 13.55 7.86 -14.59
N SER A 105 14.01 7.36 -15.72
CA SER A 105 15.43 7.19 -16.03
C SER A 105 16.21 8.49 -15.83
N ALA A 106 17.19 8.48 -14.94
CA ALA A 106 18.24 9.49 -14.86
C ALA A 106 19.61 8.81 -14.92
N ASP A 107 20.00 8.40 -16.13
CA ASP A 107 21.40 8.41 -16.52
C ASP A 107 21.83 9.88 -16.57
N LYS A 108 22.59 10.33 -15.55
CA LYS A 108 23.69 11.32 -15.65
C LYS A 108 24.49 11.30 -14.35
N SER A 109 25.62 10.61 -14.38
CA SER A 109 26.79 11.04 -13.60
C SER A 109 27.94 11.30 -14.58
N ASP A 110 27.90 12.51 -15.15
CA ASP A 110 29.07 13.22 -15.65
C ASP A 110 29.27 14.44 -14.75
N ASP A 111 30.31 14.38 -13.92
CA ASP A 111 31.08 15.51 -13.35
C ASP A 111 32.07 14.88 -12.34
N GLY A 112 33.39 15.04 -12.42
CA GLY A 112 34.20 15.84 -13.31
C GLY A 112 35.69 15.66 -13.00
N LYS A 113 36.51 15.85 -14.04
CA LYS A 113 37.77 16.60 -14.03
C LYS A 113 38.72 16.42 -12.82
N ALA A 114 39.66 15.48 -12.92
CA ALA A 114 40.93 15.55 -12.21
C ALA A 114 42.02 15.97 -13.19
N ASP A 115 42.31 17.27 -13.22
CA ASP A 115 43.48 17.81 -13.91
C ASP A 115 44.33 18.55 -12.88
N ARG A 116 45.51 18.00 -12.58
CA ARG A 116 46.73 18.67 -12.07
C ARG A 116 47.85 17.65 -11.82
N GLU A 117 48.59 17.38 -12.89
CA GLU A 117 50.04 17.56 -13.02
C GLU A 117 50.92 17.38 -11.75
N SER A 118 51.82 16.39 -11.79
CA SER A 118 53.23 16.56 -11.40
C SER A 118 54.10 15.45 -11.98
N ALA A 119 54.98 15.85 -12.90
CA ALA A 119 56.08 15.05 -13.43
C ALA A 119 57.31 15.10 -12.49
N ARG A 120 58.14 14.03 -12.57
CA ARG A 120 59.51 13.84 -12.00
C ARG A 120 59.53 13.59 -10.48
N THR A 121 60.20 12.58 -9.91
CA THR A 121 61.55 12.00 -10.15
C THR A 121 61.57 10.68 -9.33
N ASN A 122 62.10 9.55 -9.82
CA ASN A 122 63.50 9.10 -9.65
C ASN A 122 63.74 7.86 -10.51
#